data_AF-A0A960IE53-F1
#
_entry.id   AF-A0A960IE53-F1
#
_cell.length_a   1.000
_cell.length_b   1.000
_cell.length_c   1.000
_cell.angle_alpha   90.00
_cell.angle_beta   90.00
_cell.angle_gamma   90.00
#
_symmetry.space_group_name_H-M   'P 1'
#
loop_
_entity.id
_entity.type
_entity.pdbx_description
1 polymer ?
#
loop_
_entity_poly.entity_id
_entity_poly.type
_entity_poly.pdbx_seq_one_letter_code
_entity_poly.pdbx_strand_id
1 'polypeptide(L)'
;MPRLFYLGWYIRDAQQHADAPRLTPAQLDAMELLEALANDPSFHVEMDFQPGDVQFLNNGRILHARESYDDHPDPEHRRHLLRLWLAAHRFASLEPGLRGGVASRNDRP
;
A
#
# COMPACT_ATOMS: atom_id res chain seq x y z
N MET A 1 -16.36 -8.83 0.59
CA MET A 1 -15.13 -9.12 -0.17
C MET A 1 -13.93 -8.66 0.65
N PRO A 2 -12.91 -9.50 0.86
CA PRO A 2 -11.74 -9.09 1.63
C PRO A 2 -11.03 -7.94 0.89
N ARG A 3 -10.84 -6.83 1.59
CA ARG A 3 -9.98 -5.75 1.11
C ARG A 3 -8.57 -6.11 1.51
N LEU A 4 -7.75 -6.52 0.56
CA LEU A 4 -6.37 -6.87 0.83
C LEU A 4 -5.53 -5.59 0.84
N PHE A 5 -5.08 -5.18 2.02
CA PHE A 5 -4.03 -4.18 2.20
C PHE A 5 -2.99 -4.80 3.12
N TYR A 6 -1.72 -4.79 2.69
CA TYR A 6 -0.62 -5.19 3.57
C TYR A 6 -0.08 -3.95 4.28
N LEU A 7 -0.27 -3.91 5.60
CA LEU A 7 0.32 -2.91 6.49
C LEU A 7 0.90 -3.68 7.67
N GLY A 8 2.17 -4.09 7.55
CA GLY A 8 2.80 -4.97 8.53
C GLY A 8 2.76 -4.44 9.96
N TRP A 9 2.99 -3.13 10.15
CA TRP A 9 2.87 -2.48 11.46
C TRP A 9 1.44 -2.56 12.01
N TYR A 10 0.41 -2.37 11.18
CA TYR A 10 -0.99 -2.39 11.61
C TYR A 10 -1.43 -3.80 12.02
N ILE A 11 -0.97 -4.82 11.28
CA ILE A 11 -1.22 -6.23 11.60
C ILE A 11 -0.57 -6.60 12.95
N ARG A 12 0.66 -6.15 13.20
CA ARG A 12 1.36 -6.36 14.47
C ARG A 12 0.70 -5.58 15.61
N ASP A 13 0.34 -4.32 15.40
CA ASP A 13 -0.33 -3.47 16.37
C ASP A 13 -1.67 -4.05 16.81
N ALA A 14 -2.44 -4.62 15.88
CA ALA A 14 -3.71 -5.29 16.17
C ALA A 14 -3.58 -6.46 17.16
N GLN A 15 -2.38 -7.04 17.35
CA GLN A 15 -2.16 -8.08 18.36
C GLN A 15 -2.36 -7.57 19.79
N GLN A 16 -2.43 -6.25 20.04
CA GLN A 16 -2.79 -5.69 21.34
C GLN A 16 -4.23 -6.02 21.76
N HIS A 17 -5.13 -6.29 20.81
CA HIS A 17 -6.51 -6.65 21.09
C HIS A 17 -6.64 -8.14 21.38
N ALA A 18 -7.26 -8.53 22.49
CA ALA A 18 -7.42 -9.94 22.87
C ALA A 18 -8.19 -10.76 21.83
N ASP A 19 -9.19 -10.16 21.19
CA ASP A 19 -10.07 -10.81 20.20
C ASP A 19 -9.42 -10.94 18.82
N ALA A 20 -8.28 -10.30 18.57
CA ALA A 20 -7.60 -10.41 17.29
C ALA A 20 -6.99 -11.83 17.13
N PRO A 21 -7.14 -12.48 15.97
CA PRO A 21 -6.48 -13.75 15.69
C PRO A 21 -4.98 -13.66 15.95
N ARG A 22 -4.43 -14.63 16.69
CA ARG A 22 -3.00 -14.69 16.98
C ARG A 22 -2.22 -15.04 15.73
N LEU A 23 -1.17 -14.27 15.46
CA LEU A 23 -0.24 -14.60 14.39
C LEU A 23 0.53 -15.87 14.75
N THR A 24 0.53 -16.81 13.82
CA THR A 24 1.37 -18.00 13.89
C THR A 24 2.82 -17.63 13.59
N PRO A 25 3.80 -18.45 14.03
CA PRO A 25 5.21 -18.25 13.65
C PRO A 25 5.40 -18.14 12.14
N ALA A 26 4.78 -19.04 11.36
CA ALA A 26 4.88 -19.01 9.90
C ALA A 26 4.32 -17.72 9.26
N GLN A 27 3.30 -17.11 9.87
CA GLN A 27 2.78 -15.82 9.40
C GLN A 27 3.75 -14.68 9.72
N LEU A 28 4.39 -14.70 10.88
CA LEU A 28 5.42 -13.73 11.25
C LEU A 28 6.62 -13.83 10.30
N ASP A 29 7.09 -15.05 10.03
CA ASP A 29 8.19 -15.31 9.09
C ASP A 29 7.84 -14.82 7.67
N ALA A 30 6.62 -15.08 7.21
CA ALA A 30 6.15 -14.60 5.91
C ALA A 30 6.08 -13.06 5.84
N MET A 31 5.65 -12.40 6.91
CA MET A 31 5.61 -10.95 7.00
C MET A 31 7.02 -10.36 6.96
N GLU A 32 7.95 -10.94 7.71
CA GLU A 32 9.36 -10.51 7.74
C GLU A 32 10.02 -10.69 6.37
N LEU A 33 9.82 -11.83 5.71
CA LEU A 33 10.34 -12.08 4.36
C LEU A 33 9.76 -11.07 3.34
N LEU A 34 8.46 -10.80 3.40
CA LEU A 34 7.82 -9.83 2.51
C LEU A 34 8.41 -8.43 2.71
N GLU A 35 8.62 -8.01 3.95
CA GLU A 35 9.22 -6.72 4.28
C GLU A 35 10.69 -6.64 3.86
N ALA A 36 11.46 -7.71 4.07
CA ALA A 36 12.85 -7.79 3.63
C ALA A 36 12.95 -7.64 2.09
N LEU A 37 12.14 -8.38 1.34
CA LEU A 37 12.11 -8.30 -0.12
C LEU A 37 11.62 -6.93 -0.61
N ALA A 38 10.62 -6.34 0.03
CA ALA A 38 10.10 -5.03 -0.36
C ALA A 38 11.09 -3.88 -0.15
N ASN A 39 12.06 -4.04 0.76
CA ASN A 39 13.12 -3.07 1.03
C ASN A 39 14.46 -3.41 0.34
N ASP A 40 14.54 -4.50 -0.41
CA ASP A 40 15.73 -4.86 -1.16
C ASP A 40 15.79 -4.06 -2.49
N PRO A 41 16.90 -3.33 -2.75
CA PRO A 41 17.16 -2.59 -4.00
C PRO A 41 16.93 -3.37 -5.29
N SER A 42 17.02 -4.69 -5.23
CA SER A 42 16.82 -5.59 -6.36
C SER A 42 15.34 -5.73 -6.76
N PHE A 43 14.40 -5.40 -5.88
CA PHE A 43 12.96 -5.65 -6.05
C PHE A 43 12.08 -4.40 -5.99
N HIS A 44 12.65 -3.24 -5.66
CA HIS A 44 11.93 -1.97 -5.66
C HIS A 44 12.53 -0.94 -6.63
N VAL A 45 11.77 0.11 -6.91
CA VAL A 45 12.19 1.24 -7.73
C VAL A 45 12.11 2.48 -6.87
N GLU A 46 13.24 3.14 -6.70
CA GLU A 46 13.31 4.48 -6.11
C GLU A 46 12.93 5.52 -7.17
N MET A 47 12.08 6.47 -6.78
CA MET A 47 11.63 7.53 -7.66
C MET A 47 11.57 8.84 -6.89
N ASP A 48 12.41 9.79 -7.30
CA ASP A 48 12.33 11.17 -6.85
C ASP A 48 11.43 11.98 -7.81
N PHE A 49 10.22 12.32 -7.35
CA PHE A 49 9.22 12.99 -8.17
C PHE A 49 9.63 14.42 -8.52
N GLN A 50 9.67 14.73 -9.81
CA GLN A 50 9.81 16.09 -10.31
C GLN A 50 8.44 16.66 -10.76
N PRO A 51 8.28 17.99 -10.81
CA PRO A 51 7.07 18.60 -11.36
C PRO A 51 6.77 18.10 -12.77
N GLY A 52 5.58 17.51 -12.96
CA GLY A 52 5.14 16.91 -14.21
C GLY A 52 5.22 15.39 -14.26
N ASP A 53 5.94 14.75 -13.33
CA ASP A 53 6.00 13.29 -13.25
C ASP A 53 4.68 12.68 -12.82
N VAL A 54 4.38 11.50 -13.38
CA VAL A 54 3.20 10.71 -13.06
C VAL A 54 3.60 9.28 -12.76
N GLN A 55 3.15 8.77 -11.61
CA GLN A 55 3.34 7.37 -11.23
C GLN A 55 2.00 6.62 -11.25
N PHE A 56 1.95 5.54 -12.03
CA PHE A 56 0.82 4.62 -12.06
C PHE A 56 1.16 3.36 -11.27
N LEU A 57 0.37 3.09 -10.23
CA LEU A 57 0.55 1.91 -9.38
C LEU A 57 -0.62 0.95 -9.54
N ASN A 58 -0.32 -0.32 -9.85
CA ASN A 58 -1.28 -1.40 -9.68
C ASN A 58 -1.34 -1.78 -8.19
N ASN A 59 -2.26 -1.16 -7.46
CA ASN A 59 -2.37 -1.28 -6.00
C ASN A 59 -2.60 -2.73 -5.51
N GLY A 60 -3.05 -3.65 -6.37
CA GLY A 60 -3.20 -5.06 -6.00
C GLY A 60 -1.95 -5.92 -6.22
N ARG A 61 -0.86 -5.34 -6.73
CA ARG A 61 0.40 -6.05 -6.99
C ARG A 61 1.65 -5.34 -6.47
N ILE A 62 1.61 -4.02 -6.36
CA ILE A 62 2.79 -3.20 -6.07
C ILE A 62 2.62 -2.59 -4.67
N LEU A 63 3.51 -3.00 -3.75
CA LEU A 63 3.72 -2.28 -2.51
C LEU A 63 4.41 -0.95 -2.82
N HIS A 64 4.04 0.09 -2.10
CA HIS A 64 4.61 1.41 -2.27
C HIS A 64 4.78 2.08 -0.91
N ALA A 65 5.88 2.80 -0.75
CA ALA A 65 6.25 3.52 0.44
C ALA A 65 6.80 4.90 0.06
N ARG A 66 7.14 5.68 1.08
CA ARG A 66 7.92 6.91 0.93
C ARG A 66 8.96 6.93 2.04
N GLU A 67 10.11 7.53 1.74
CA GLU A 67 11.08 7.85 2.78
C GLU A 67 10.60 9.02 3.64
N SER A 68 11.23 9.18 4.80
CA SER A 68 11.10 10.40 5.60
C SER A 68 11.66 11.59 4.84
N TYR A 69 10.99 12.73 4.92
CA TYR A 69 11.47 13.98 4.37
C TYR A 69 11.05 15.12 5.29
N ASP A 70 11.78 16.22 5.22
CA ASP A 70 11.46 17.46 5.91
C ASP A 70 10.71 18.41 4.97
N ASP A 71 9.64 19.02 5.47
CA ASP A 71 8.94 20.05 4.72
C ASP A 71 9.81 21.31 4.59
N HIS A 72 9.82 21.91 3.41
CA HIS A 72 10.42 23.22 3.23
C HIS A 72 9.74 24.27 4.12
N PRO A 73 10.49 25.21 4.74
CA PRO A 73 9.92 26.21 5.65
C PRO A 73 8.87 27.08 4.95
N ASP A 74 9.16 27.50 3.71
CA ASP A 74 8.20 28.14 2.83
C ASP A 74 7.18 27.12 2.26
N PRO A 75 5.87 27.28 2.54
CA PRO A 75 4.83 26.40 2.02
C PRO A 75 4.78 26.25 0.50
N GLU A 76 5.18 27.27 -0.27
CA GLU A 76 5.13 27.22 -1.75
C GLU A 76 6.13 26.21 -2.33
N HIS A 77 7.15 25.85 -1.55
CA HIS A 77 8.21 24.93 -1.94
C HIS A 77 8.06 23.53 -1.31
N ARG A 78 6.97 23.27 -0.58
CA ARG A 78 6.72 21.95 0.00
C ARG A 78 6.32 20.93 -1.07
N ARG A 79 6.69 19.67 -0.85
CA ARG A 79 6.31 18.55 -1.71
C ARG A 79 4.79 18.45 -1.84
N HIS A 80 4.27 18.68 -3.03
CA HIS A 80 2.83 18.63 -3.32
C HIS A 80 2.52 17.62 -4.42
N LEU A 81 1.82 16.53 -4.09
CA LEU A 81 1.38 15.52 -5.04
C LEU A 81 -0.15 15.39 -5.04
N LEU A 82 -0.73 15.25 -6.23
CA LEU A 82 -2.12 14.88 -6.42
C LEU A 82 -2.23 13.37 -6.58
N ARG A 83 -3.25 12.77 -5.96
CA ARG A 83 -3.48 11.31 -6.01
C ARG A 83 -4.90 11.01 -6.46
N LEU A 84 -5.03 10.13 -7.44
CA LEU A 84 -6.30 9.63 -7.96
C LEU A 84 -6.37 8.10 -7.78
N TRP A 85 -7.54 7.60 -7.42
CA TRP A 85 -7.83 6.17 -7.41
C TRP A 85 -8.63 5.81 -8.64
N LEU A 86 -8.09 4.90 -9.45
CA LEU A 86 -8.71 4.47 -10.70
C LEU A 86 -9.19 3.02 -10.56
N ALA A 87 -10.43 2.76 -10.96
CA ALA A 87 -10.96 1.41 -11.09
C ALA A 87 -11.12 1.09 -12.58
N ALA A 88 -10.37 0.12 -13.08
CA ALA A 88 -10.49 -0.31 -14.46
C ALA A 88 -11.59 -1.38 -14.61
N HIS A 89 -12.58 -1.13 -15.46
CA HIS A 89 -13.72 -2.05 -15.67
C HIS A 89 -13.32 -3.39 -16.32
N ARG A 90 -12.13 -3.46 -16.94
CA ARG A 90 -11.59 -4.68 -17.57
C ARG A 90 -10.12 -4.86 -17.21
N PHE A 91 -9.85 -5.18 -15.95
CA PHE A 91 -8.49 -5.45 -15.47
C PHE A 91 -8.29 -6.96 -15.25
N ALA A 92 -7.60 -7.61 -16.19
CA ALA A 92 -7.32 -9.05 -16.11
C ALA A 92 -6.13 -9.39 -15.21
N SER A 93 -5.33 -8.40 -14.83
CA SER A 93 -4.10 -8.60 -14.07
C SER A 93 -4.32 -8.79 -12.57
N LEU A 94 -5.55 -8.75 -12.06
CA LEU A 94 -5.84 -9.05 -10.65
C LEU A 94 -6.72 -10.29 -10.53
N GLU A 95 -6.56 -11.02 -9.43
CA GLU A 95 -7.48 -12.08 -9.06
C GLU A 95 -8.91 -11.52 -8.94
N PRO A 96 -9.95 -12.28 -9.34
CA PRO A 96 -11.33 -11.78 -9.35
C PRO A 96 -11.77 -11.11 -8.04
N GLY A 97 -11.34 -11.65 -6.90
CA GLY A 97 -11.62 -11.11 -5.56
C GLY A 97 -11.07 -9.70 -5.27
N LEU A 98 -10.05 -9.27 -6.02
CA LEU A 98 -9.36 -7.98 -5.84
C LEU A 98 -9.75 -6.94 -6.91
N ARG A 99 -10.52 -7.32 -7.93
CA ARG A 99 -10.91 -6.43 -9.04
C ARG A 99 -11.94 -5.36 -8.65
N GLY A 100 -12.70 -5.59 -7.57
CA GLY A 100 -13.80 -4.71 -7.15
C GLY A 100 -13.38 -3.34 -6.61
N GLY A 101 -12.08 -3.11 -6.39
CA GLY A 101 -11.56 -1.84 -5.90
C GLY A 101 -12.05 -1.45 -4.50
N VAL A 102 -11.97 -0.16 -4.17
CA VAL A 102 -12.50 0.38 -2.91
C VAL A 102 -14.01 0.51 -3.06
N ALA A 103 -14.77 -0.36 -2.37
CA ALA A 103 -16.24 -0.31 -2.39
C ALA A 103 -16.77 1.10 -2.10
N SER A 104 -17.79 1.51 -2.86
CA SER A 104 -18.44 2.81 -2.71
C SER A 104 -19.11 2.89 -1.33
N ARG A 105 -19.26 4.11 -0.81
CA ARG A 105 -19.95 4.34 0.47
C ARG A 105 -21.40 3.80 0.45
N ASN A 106 -21.99 3.64 -0.74
CA ASN A 106 -23.32 3.08 -0.96
C ASN A 106 -23.38 1.55 -0.98
N ASP A 107 -22.24 0.85 -0.90
CA ASP A 107 -22.17 -0.62 -0.95
C ASP A 107 -22.06 -1.26 0.46
N ARG A 108 -22.27 -0.49 1.53
CA ARG A 108 -22.38 -1.03 2.90
C ARG A 108 -23.85 -1.39 3.18
N PRO A 109 -24.14 -2.57 3.75
CA PRO A 109 -25.47 -2.88 4.24
C PRO A 109 -25.90 -1.92 5.36
#